data_AF-A0A356QGB7-F1
#
_entry.id   AF-A0A356QGB7-F1
#
_cell.length_a   1.000
_cell.length_b   1.000
_cell.length_c   1.000
_cell.angle_alpha   90.00
_cell.angle_beta   90.00
_cell.angle_gamma   90.00
#
_symmetry.space_group_name_H-M   'P 1'
#
loop_
_entity.id
_entity.type
_entity.pdbx_description
1 polymer ?
#
loop_
_entity_poly.entity_id
_entity_poly.type
_entity_poly.pdbx_seq_one_letter_code
_entity_poly.pdbx_strand_id
1 'polypeptide(L)'
;MSASESVTRAPRLLRYPRRLKLVAIITVLLFAAALVVAALSAWRQDNLTQSLREDTAWVVYKLDRDAVQLLNHLLAETRGPLSPAAQDELNLRFELLYSRITLLREGEVSSLLQSISSARELLDQIQRQLDSLDPMFEPHDELARMPVTALESELQVLTRLTERFVIAINGYLAESATEERALLSTLYKLLMSLLIGMSLAVLLVIIFLVREMRESAAARREQEQLSKQLQVTAKQAQAANHAKSDFLA
;
A
#
# COMPACT_ATOMS: atom_id res chain seq x y z
N MET A 1 -23.46 75.58 28.72
CA MET A 1 -22.17 74.91 28.53
C MET A 1 -22.20 73.64 29.38
N SER A 2 -22.76 72.51 28.92
CA SER A 2 -22.26 71.53 27.95
C SER A 2 -20.87 70.97 28.29
N ALA A 3 -20.84 69.76 28.85
CA ALA A 3 -19.87 68.72 28.51
C ALA A 3 -20.35 67.39 29.14
N SER A 4 -20.98 66.54 28.31
CA SER A 4 -21.25 65.14 28.63
C SER A 4 -19.99 64.32 28.35
N GLU A 5 -19.39 63.72 29.37
CA GLU A 5 -18.33 62.73 29.16
C GLU A 5 -18.92 61.42 28.67
N SER A 6 -18.52 61.05 27.45
CA SER A 6 -18.90 59.81 26.78
C SER A 6 -18.00 58.67 27.23
N VAL A 7 -18.57 57.74 28.02
CA VAL A 7 -17.88 56.50 28.41
C VAL A 7 -17.75 55.61 27.16
N THR A 8 -16.54 55.56 26.61
CA THR A 8 -16.15 54.65 25.53
C THR A 8 -16.11 53.21 26.05
N ARG A 9 -17.09 52.40 25.65
CA ARG A 9 -17.19 50.98 26.00
C ARG A 9 -16.32 50.16 25.04
N ALA A 10 -15.17 49.68 25.52
CA ALA A 10 -14.25 48.83 24.75
C ALA A 10 -14.95 47.56 24.20
N PRO A 11 -14.58 47.08 23.00
CA PRO A 11 -15.19 45.89 22.41
C PRO A 11 -14.79 44.65 23.20
N ARG A 12 -15.79 43.95 23.77
CA ARG A 12 -15.59 42.65 24.41
C ARG A 12 -15.12 41.66 23.36
N LEU A 13 -13.82 41.34 23.37
CA LEU A 13 -13.24 40.21 22.65
C LEU A 13 -14.12 38.98 22.90
N LEU A 14 -14.74 38.47 21.83
CA LEU A 14 -15.50 37.24 21.81
C LEU A 14 -14.59 36.11 22.30
N ARG A 15 -14.68 35.79 23.59
CA ARG A 15 -14.02 34.63 24.19
C ARG A 15 -14.67 33.40 23.60
N TYR A 16 -14.10 32.87 22.52
CA TYR A 16 -14.50 31.59 21.97
C TYR A 16 -14.51 30.55 23.09
N PRO A 17 -15.62 29.82 23.29
CA PRO A 17 -15.72 28.83 24.35
C PRO A 17 -14.62 27.80 24.15
N ARG A 18 -13.93 27.44 25.24
CA ARG A 18 -12.79 26.49 25.22
C ARG A 18 -13.12 25.18 24.50
N ARG A 19 -14.39 24.79 24.45
CA ARG A 19 -14.92 23.62 23.74
C ARG A 19 -14.75 23.70 22.21
N LEU A 20 -14.98 24.87 21.58
CA LEU A 20 -14.79 25.03 20.12
C LEU A 20 -13.31 24.90 19.71
N LYS A 21 -12.40 25.44 20.53
CA LYS A 21 -10.95 25.28 20.30
C LYS A 21 -10.53 23.82 20.36
N LEU A 22 -11.07 23.06 21.32
CA LEU A 22 -10.84 21.62 21.46
C LEU A 22 -11.29 20.84 20.22
N VAL A 23 -12.48 21.12 19.70
CA VAL A 23 -12.98 20.42 18.50
C VAL A 23 -12.14 20.77 17.26
N ALA A 24 -11.79 22.04 17.05
CA ALA A 24 -10.94 22.44 15.93
C ALA A 24 -9.55 21.77 15.98
N ILE A 25 -8.96 21.67 17.18
CA ILE A 25 -7.69 20.96 17.38
C ILE A 25 -7.84 19.48 17.01
N ILE A 26 -8.93 18.82 17.45
CA ILE A 26 -9.20 17.41 17.12
C ILE A 26 -9.37 17.23 15.61
N THR A 27 -10.09 18.11 14.92
CA THR A 27 -10.27 18.04 13.46
C THR A 27 -8.94 18.17 12.72
N VAL A 28 -8.08 19.12 13.11
CA VAL A 28 -6.75 19.30 12.52
C VAL A 28 -5.86 18.06 12.78
N LEU A 29 -5.92 17.49 13.98
CA LEU A 29 -5.18 16.28 14.33
C LEU A 29 -5.60 15.08 13.48
N LEU A 30 -6.91 14.89 13.29
CA LEU A 30 -7.44 13.82 12.45
C LEU A 30 -7.04 14.02 10.97
N PHE A 31 -7.05 15.26 10.48
CA PHE A 31 -6.62 15.58 9.12
C PHE A 31 -5.14 15.35 8.90
N ALA A 32 -4.30 15.77 9.85
CA ALA A 32 -2.87 15.49 9.81
C ALA A 32 -2.59 13.99 9.81
N ALA A 33 -3.28 13.22 10.66
CA ALA A 33 -3.17 11.76 10.66
C ALA A 33 -3.59 11.16 9.31
N ALA A 34 -4.61 11.71 8.64
CA ALA A 34 -5.08 11.19 7.36
C ALA A 34 -4.08 11.42 6.24
N LEU A 35 -3.44 12.59 6.22
CA LEU A 35 -2.34 12.89 5.31
C LEU A 35 -1.16 11.94 5.53
N VAL A 36 -0.83 11.62 6.78
CA VAL A 36 0.23 10.65 7.10
C VAL A 36 -0.11 9.27 6.54
N VAL A 37 -1.34 8.78 6.75
CA VAL A 37 -1.76 7.48 6.21
C VAL A 37 -1.78 7.48 4.68
N ALA A 38 -2.28 8.54 4.05
CA ALA A 38 -2.27 8.67 2.59
C ALA A 38 -0.84 8.72 2.02
N ALA A 39 0.06 9.45 2.68
CA ALA A 39 1.46 9.53 2.28
C ALA A 39 2.19 8.18 2.45
N LEU A 40 1.96 7.47 3.56
CA LEU A 40 2.46 6.10 3.76
C LEU A 40 1.93 5.14 2.69
N SER A 41 0.64 5.26 2.34
CA SER A 41 0.02 4.43 1.30
C SER A 41 0.61 4.72 -0.08
N ALA A 42 0.87 5.98 -0.41
CA ALA A 42 1.47 6.39 -1.68
C ALA A 42 2.95 6.00 -1.78
N TRP A 43 3.72 6.19 -0.70
CA TRP A 43 5.15 5.80 -0.65
C TRP A 43 5.34 4.29 -0.79
N ARG A 44 4.39 3.49 -0.28
CA ARG A 44 4.48 2.03 -0.38
C ARG A 44 4.04 1.46 -1.73
N GLN A 45 3.50 2.28 -2.62
CA GLN A 45 2.97 1.86 -3.92
C GLN A 45 4.05 1.76 -5.01
N ASP A 46 5.33 1.65 -4.64
CA ASP A 46 6.43 1.47 -5.58
C ASP A 46 6.26 0.12 -6.32
N ASN A 47 5.79 0.22 -7.56
CA ASN A 47 5.51 -0.87 -8.50
C ASN A 47 6.70 -1.79 -8.80
N LEU A 48 7.92 -1.44 -8.37
CA LEU A 48 9.14 -2.20 -8.66
C LEU A 48 9.07 -3.63 -8.12
N THR A 49 8.46 -3.84 -6.95
CA THR A 49 8.39 -5.18 -6.37
C THR A 49 7.40 -6.08 -7.11
N GLN A 50 6.31 -5.52 -7.65
CA GLN A 50 5.32 -6.28 -8.39
C GLN A 50 5.84 -6.69 -9.77
N SER A 51 6.50 -5.77 -10.50
CA SER A 51 7.10 -6.09 -11.81
C SER A 51 8.19 -7.15 -11.68
N LEU A 52 9.07 -7.02 -10.67
CA LEU A 52 10.12 -8.01 -10.41
C LEU A 52 9.57 -9.41 -10.09
N ARG A 53 8.43 -9.51 -9.38
CA ARG A 53 7.79 -10.80 -9.10
C ARG A 53 7.22 -11.45 -10.37
N GLU A 54 6.54 -10.67 -11.21
CA GLU A 54 5.96 -11.17 -12.46
C GLU A 54 7.05 -11.62 -13.44
N ASP A 55 8.12 -10.82 -13.57
CA ASP A 55 9.29 -11.16 -14.37
C ASP A 55 9.97 -12.44 -13.85
N THR A 56 10.13 -12.57 -12.54
CA THR A 56 10.72 -13.77 -11.92
C THR A 56 9.89 -15.02 -12.19
N ALA A 57 8.57 -14.97 -12.00
CA ALA A 57 7.68 -16.09 -12.25
C ALA A 57 7.75 -16.53 -13.72
N TRP A 58 7.78 -15.57 -14.64
CA TRP A 58 7.89 -15.87 -16.07
C TRP A 58 9.23 -16.50 -16.45
N VAL A 59 10.36 -15.95 -15.96
CA VAL A 59 11.68 -16.50 -16.29
C VAL A 59 11.85 -17.92 -15.77
N VAL A 60 11.38 -18.19 -14.54
CA VAL A 60 11.44 -19.53 -13.93
C VAL A 60 10.52 -20.52 -14.65
N TYR A 61 9.32 -20.11 -15.04
CA TYR A 61 8.44 -20.92 -15.87
C TYR A 61 9.04 -21.23 -17.25
N LYS A 62 9.67 -20.23 -17.89
CA LYS A 62 10.31 -20.42 -19.19
C LYS A 62 11.48 -21.40 -19.11
N LEU A 63 12.26 -21.36 -18.03
CA LEU A 63 13.33 -22.31 -17.76
C LEU A 63 12.81 -23.75 -17.70
N ASP A 64 11.76 -23.99 -16.92
CA ASP A 64 11.13 -25.31 -16.83
C ASP A 64 10.62 -25.79 -18.19
N ARG A 65 9.94 -24.89 -18.91
CA ARG A 65 9.42 -25.20 -20.23
C ARG A 65 10.53 -25.61 -21.20
N ASP A 66 11.68 -24.95 -21.17
CA ASP A 66 12.82 -25.26 -22.03
C ASP A 66 13.46 -26.61 -21.66
N ALA A 67 13.57 -26.95 -20.38
CA ALA A 67 14.03 -28.29 -19.95
C ALA A 67 13.10 -29.40 -20.46
N VAL A 68 11.78 -29.19 -20.37
CA VAL A 68 10.78 -30.14 -20.90
C VAL A 68 10.84 -30.21 -22.43
N GLN A 69 11.06 -29.09 -23.11
CA GLN A 69 11.22 -29.07 -24.57
C GLN A 69 12.47 -29.83 -25.01
N LEU A 70 13.59 -29.69 -24.29
CA LEU A 70 14.82 -30.41 -24.56
C LEU A 70 14.61 -31.94 -24.44
N LEU A 71 13.99 -32.38 -23.34
CA LEU A 71 13.64 -33.80 -23.15
C LEU A 71 12.73 -34.32 -24.27
N ASN A 72 11.67 -33.58 -24.61
CA ASN A 72 10.74 -33.99 -25.66
C ASN A 72 11.40 -34.05 -27.04
N HIS A 73 12.34 -33.14 -27.33
CA HIS A 73 13.08 -33.15 -28.58
C HIS A 73 14.02 -34.37 -28.64
N LEU A 74 14.73 -34.68 -27.55
CA LEU A 74 15.53 -35.91 -27.46
C LEU A 74 14.66 -37.16 -27.72
N LEU A 75 13.49 -37.26 -27.09
CA LEU A 75 12.58 -38.39 -27.27
C LEU A 75 11.96 -38.48 -28.68
N ALA A 76 11.92 -37.37 -29.42
CA ALA A 76 11.44 -37.35 -30.80
C ALA A 76 12.53 -37.86 -31.77
N GLU A 77 13.76 -37.37 -31.61
CA GLU A 77 14.90 -37.70 -32.49
C GLU A 77 15.43 -39.12 -32.27
N THR A 78 15.29 -39.67 -31.06
CA THR A 78 15.81 -41.00 -30.70
C THR A 78 14.91 -42.16 -31.12
N ARG A 79 13.81 -41.88 -31.84
CA ARG A 79 12.98 -42.90 -32.51
C ARG A 79 13.65 -43.49 -33.76
N GLY A 80 14.74 -42.88 -34.23
CA GLY A 80 15.56 -43.35 -35.35
C GLY A 80 17.06 -43.15 -35.10
N PRO A 81 17.92 -43.40 -36.09
CA PRO A 81 19.34 -43.04 -36.03
C PRO A 81 19.47 -41.53 -35.86
N LEU A 82 20.18 -41.08 -34.83
CA LEU A 82 20.41 -39.66 -34.58
C LEU A 82 21.21 -39.07 -35.75
N SER A 83 20.64 -38.09 -36.46
CA SER A 83 21.37 -37.38 -37.51
C SER A 83 22.32 -36.35 -36.90
N PRO A 84 23.45 -36.01 -37.56
CA PRO A 84 24.34 -34.95 -37.08
C PRO A 84 23.62 -33.62 -36.85
N ALA A 85 22.70 -33.25 -37.75
CA ALA A 85 21.90 -32.03 -37.61
C ALA A 85 20.98 -32.04 -36.38
N ALA A 86 20.42 -33.20 -36.02
CA ALA A 86 19.60 -33.36 -34.82
C ALA A 86 20.44 -33.28 -33.54
N GLN A 87 21.68 -33.78 -33.58
CA GLN A 87 22.63 -33.65 -32.48
C GLN A 87 23.05 -32.19 -32.27
N ASP A 88 23.35 -31.46 -33.34
CA ASP A 88 23.67 -30.03 -33.28
C ASP A 88 22.51 -29.21 -32.69
N GLU A 89 21.27 -29.53 -33.06
CA GLU A 89 20.08 -28.86 -32.50
C GLU A 89 19.89 -29.16 -31.01
N LEU A 90 20.13 -30.41 -30.57
CA LEU A 90 20.11 -30.79 -29.16
C LEU A 90 21.17 -30.05 -28.36
N ASN A 91 22.40 -29.96 -28.89
CA ASN A 91 23.50 -29.24 -28.26
C ASN A 91 23.17 -27.74 -28.11
N LEU A 92 22.68 -27.09 -29.17
CA LEU A 92 22.29 -25.69 -29.12
C LEU A 92 21.21 -25.42 -28.05
N ARG A 93 20.19 -26.28 -27.97
CA ARG A 93 19.11 -26.15 -26.97
C ARG A 93 19.64 -26.31 -25.55
N PHE A 94 20.58 -27.24 -25.33
CA PHE A 94 21.24 -27.43 -24.05
C PHE A 94 22.10 -26.21 -23.66
N GLU A 95 22.94 -25.69 -24.58
CA GLU A 95 23.75 -24.49 -24.35
C GLU A 95 22.89 -23.27 -23.99
N LEU A 96 21.77 -23.07 -24.70
CA LEU A 96 20.82 -21.99 -24.40
C LEU A 96 20.20 -22.13 -23.00
N LEU A 97 19.90 -23.35 -22.57
CA LEU A 97 19.37 -23.64 -21.24
C LEU A 97 20.42 -23.36 -20.16
N TYR A 98 21.65 -23.83 -20.38
CA TYR A 98 22.80 -23.63 -19.50
C TYR A 98 23.11 -22.14 -19.29
N SER A 99 23.18 -21.40 -20.40
CA SER A 99 23.41 -19.94 -20.37
C SER A 99 22.32 -19.23 -19.57
N ARG A 100 21.05 -19.63 -19.71
CA ARG A 100 19.95 -18.98 -18.98
C ARG A 100 20.01 -19.22 -17.47
N ILE A 101 20.39 -20.42 -17.03
CA ILE A 101 20.61 -20.68 -15.61
C ILE A 101 21.72 -19.80 -15.06
N THR A 102 22.80 -19.64 -15.83
CA THR A 102 23.92 -18.77 -15.45
C THR A 102 23.44 -17.31 -15.31
N LEU A 103 22.67 -16.81 -16.28
CA LEU A 103 22.08 -15.47 -16.23
C LEU A 103 21.09 -15.29 -15.06
N LEU A 104 20.36 -16.34 -14.68
CA LEU A 104 19.48 -16.31 -13.50
C LEU A 104 20.25 -16.14 -12.18
N ARG A 105 21.49 -16.64 -12.11
CA ARG A 105 22.37 -16.54 -10.94
C ARG A 105 23.03 -15.16 -10.82
N GLU A 106 23.23 -14.46 -11.92
CA GLU A 106 23.94 -13.17 -11.96
C GLU A 106 23.02 -11.96 -12.21
N GLY A 107 21.83 -12.19 -12.75
CA GLY A 107 20.89 -11.15 -13.15
C GLY A 107 20.11 -10.51 -12.00
N GLU A 108 19.24 -9.56 -12.34
CA GLU A 108 18.42 -8.77 -11.41
C GLU A 108 17.56 -9.64 -10.47
N VAL A 109 17.03 -10.74 -11.02
CA VAL A 109 16.19 -11.72 -10.31
C VAL A 109 16.98 -12.54 -9.29
N SER A 110 18.31 -12.63 -9.40
CA SER A 110 19.17 -13.41 -8.50
C SER A 110 18.98 -12.98 -7.04
N SER A 111 18.89 -11.68 -6.78
CA SER A 111 18.71 -11.16 -5.41
C SER A 111 17.46 -11.74 -4.72
N LEU A 112 16.35 -11.84 -5.45
CA LEU A 112 15.10 -12.43 -4.97
C LEU A 112 15.25 -13.94 -4.79
N LEU A 113 15.83 -14.65 -5.76
CA LEU A 113 16.04 -16.10 -5.69
C LEU A 113 16.94 -16.49 -4.50
N GLN A 114 17.99 -15.70 -4.25
CA GLN A 114 18.88 -15.90 -3.12
C GLN A 114 18.16 -15.68 -1.79
N SER A 115 17.16 -14.79 -1.72
CA SER A 115 16.40 -14.57 -0.48
C SER A 115 15.51 -15.75 -0.08
N ILE A 116 15.20 -16.65 -1.02
CA ILE A 116 14.34 -17.81 -0.83
C ILE A 116 15.22 -19.06 -0.69
N SER A 117 15.34 -19.61 0.53
CA SER A 117 16.25 -20.73 0.82
C SER A 117 15.99 -21.96 -0.08
N SER A 118 14.73 -22.35 -0.24
CA SER A 118 14.33 -23.48 -1.10
C SER A 118 14.66 -23.24 -2.58
N ALA A 119 14.50 -22.01 -3.05
CA ALA A 119 14.84 -21.63 -4.42
C ALA A 119 16.35 -21.69 -4.67
N ARG A 120 17.15 -21.18 -3.73
CA ARG A 120 18.61 -21.24 -3.79
C ARG A 120 19.11 -22.69 -3.85
N GLU A 121 18.59 -23.55 -2.97
CA GLU A 121 18.95 -24.97 -2.95
C GLU A 121 18.58 -25.70 -4.24
N LEU A 122 17.41 -25.40 -4.80
CA LEU A 122 16.96 -25.97 -6.07
C LEU A 122 17.78 -25.45 -7.25
N LEU A 123 18.14 -24.17 -7.27
CA LEU A 123 19.00 -23.59 -8.32
C LEU A 123 20.40 -24.22 -8.30
N ASP A 124 20.96 -24.51 -7.12
CA ASP A 124 22.23 -25.23 -6.98
C ASP A 124 22.12 -26.71 -7.38
N GLN A 125 20.97 -27.34 -7.17
CA GLN A 125 20.70 -28.70 -7.67
C GLN A 125 20.60 -28.71 -9.20
N ILE A 126 19.87 -27.75 -9.78
CA ILE A 126 19.72 -27.60 -11.24
C ILE A 126 21.09 -27.36 -11.89
N GLN A 127 21.93 -26.50 -11.31
CA GLN A 127 23.28 -26.25 -11.82
C GLN A 127 24.12 -27.53 -11.84
N ARG A 128 24.17 -28.26 -10.72
CA ARG A 128 24.92 -29.53 -10.65
C ARG A 128 24.40 -30.57 -11.65
N GLN A 129 23.09 -30.58 -11.88
CA GLN A 129 22.47 -31.46 -12.87
C GLN A 129 22.84 -31.07 -14.30
N LEU A 130 22.96 -29.77 -14.59
CA LEU A 130 23.47 -29.29 -15.88
C LEU A 130 24.96 -29.60 -16.05
N ASP A 131 25.76 -29.42 -15.01
CA ASP A 131 27.19 -29.73 -15.04
C ASP A 131 27.45 -31.24 -15.25
N SER A 132 26.55 -32.12 -14.78
CA SER A 132 26.62 -33.56 -15.08
C SER A 132 26.15 -33.91 -16.49
N LEU A 133 25.25 -33.11 -17.07
CA LEU A 133 24.75 -33.28 -18.43
C LEU A 133 25.76 -32.77 -19.48
N ASP A 134 26.53 -31.73 -19.16
CA ASP A 134 27.49 -31.07 -20.05
C ASP A 134 28.42 -32.04 -20.83
N PRO A 135 29.16 -32.97 -20.18
CA PRO A 135 30.01 -33.92 -20.89
C PRO A 135 29.24 -34.89 -21.80
N MET A 136 27.93 -35.03 -21.63
CA MET A 136 27.09 -35.91 -22.45
C MET A 136 26.67 -35.25 -23.77
N PHE A 137 26.73 -33.91 -23.84
CA PHE A 137 26.46 -33.10 -25.03
C PHE A 137 27.75 -32.71 -25.79
N GLU A 138 28.94 -33.01 -25.26
CA GLU A 138 30.21 -32.78 -25.97
C GLU A 138 30.24 -33.49 -27.34
N PRO A 139 30.95 -32.95 -28.34
CA PRO A 139 31.09 -33.60 -29.64
C PRO A 139 31.70 -35.00 -29.49
N HIS A 140 30.93 -36.02 -29.84
CA HIS A 140 31.43 -37.39 -29.87
C HIS A 140 32.04 -37.65 -31.26
N ASP A 141 33.21 -38.30 -31.32
CA ASP A 141 33.79 -38.78 -32.59
C ASP A 141 32.77 -39.65 -33.35
N GLU A 142 32.85 -39.73 -34.69
CA GLU A 142 31.88 -40.43 -35.57
C GLU A 142 31.53 -41.89 -35.14
N LEU A 143 32.35 -42.52 -34.31
CA LEU A 143 32.14 -43.86 -33.77
C LEU A 143 31.38 -43.91 -32.43
N ALA A 144 31.37 -42.82 -31.66
CA ALA A 144 30.80 -42.75 -30.33
C ALA A 144 29.35 -42.24 -30.40
N ARG A 145 28.39 -43.13 -30.14
CA ARG A 145 26.98 -42.77 -30.11
C ARG A 145 26.67 -42.06 -28.80
N MET A 146 25.92 -40.95 -28.89
CA MET A 146 25.38 -40.24 -27.72
C MET A 146 24.68 -41.23 -26.77
N PRO A 147 24.90 -41.17 -25.45
CA PRO A 147 24.33 -42.12 -24.49
C PRO A 147 22.86 -41.78 -24.19
N VAL A 148 21.99 -41.95 -25.19
CA VAL A 148 20.58 -41.54 -25.19
C VAL A 148 19.81 -41.93 -23.92
N THR A 149 19.94 -43.19 -23.48
CA THR A 149 19.19 -43.67 -22.29
C THR A 149 19.66 -43.03 -21.00
N ALA A 150 20.97 -42.79 -20.85
CA ALA A 150 21.49 -42.06 -19.70
C ALA A 150 21.05 -40.59 -19.77
N LEU A 151 21.12 -39.99 -20.96
CA LEU A 151 20.73 -38.61 -21.19
C LEU A 151 19.26 -38.36 -20.88
N GLU A 152 18.39 -39.29 -21.29
CA GLU A 152 16.97 -39.26 -20.96
C GLU A 152 16.75 -39.26 -19.43
N SER A 153 17.41 -40.15 -18.69
CA SER A 153 17.29 -40.22 -17.22
C SER A 153 17.73 -38.91 -16.56
N GLU A 154 18.86 -38.35 -16.99
CA GLU A 154 19.41 -37.12 -16.42
C GLU A 154 18.54 -35.89 -16.77
N LEU A 155 18.00 -35.83 -18.00
CA LEU A 155 17.03 -34.79 -18.39
C LEU A 155 15.70 -34.92 -17.64
N GLN A 156 15.24 -36.15 -17.33
CA GLN A 156 14.07 -36.35 -16.48
C GLN A 156 14.32 -35.88 -15.03
N VAL A 157 15.55 -36.00 -14.51
CA VAL A 157 15.90 -35.41 -13.21
C VAL A 157 15.85 -33.90 -13.30
N LEU A 158 16.44 -33.32 -14.36
CA LEU A 158 16.43 -31.88 -14.60
C LEU A 158 15.01 -31.31 -14.65
N THR A 159 14.09 -31.93 -15.40
CA THR A 159 12.70 -31.45 -15.50
C THR A 159 11.96 -31.50 -14.15
N ARG A 160 12.19 -32.54 -13.33
CA ARG A 160 11.61 -32.59 -11.97
C ARG A 160 12.18 -31.49 -11.07
N LEU A 161 13.46 -31.16 -11.22
CA LEU A 161 14.10 -30.08 -10.45
C LEU A 161 13.55 -28.71 -10.87
N THR A 162 13.41 -28.45 -12.17
CA THR A 162 12.84 -27.19 -12.68
C THR A 162 11.37 -27.05 -12.31
N GLU A 163 10.59 -28.14 -12.32
CA GLU A 163 9.20 -28.14 -11.89
C GLU A 163 9.09 -27.76 -10.40
N ARG A 164 9.89 -28.42 -9.55
CA ARG A 164 9.95 -28.09 -8.11
C ARG A 164 10.38 -26.64 -7.88
N PHE A 165 11.29 -26.13 -8.71
CA PHE A 165 11.74 -24.74 -8.64
C PHE A 165 10.62 -23.76 -9.00
N VAL A 166 9.85 -24.02 -10.05
CA VAL A 166 8.64 -23.24 -10.39
C VAL A 166 7.62 -23.27 -9.25
N ILE A 167 7.36 -24.43 -8.66
CA ILE A 167 6.41 -24.58 -7.55
C ILE A 167 6.88 -23.81 -6.31
N ALA A 168 8.16 -23.91 -5.95
CA ALA A 168 8.73 -23.22 -4.81
C ALA A 168 8.65 -21.69 -4.96
N ILE A 169 8.99 -21.17 -6.14
CA ILE A 169 8.92 -19.74 -6.44
C ILE A 169 7.47 -19.27 -6.43
N ASN A 170 6.56 -19.95 -7.14
CA ASN A 170 5.15 -19.56 -7.15
C ASN A 170 4.50 -19.64 -5.77
N GLY A 171 4.86 -20.64 -4.96
CA GLY A 171 4.41 -20.75 -3.57
C GLY A 171 4.85 -19.54 -2.74
N TYR A 172 6.13 -19.19 -2.80
CA TYR A 172 6.66 -17.99 -2.12
C TYR A 172 6.00 -16.69 -2.61
N LEU A 173 5.84 -16.53 -3.93
CA LEU A 173 5.21 -15.36 -4.51
C LEU A 173 3.74 -15.23 -4.08
N ALA A 174 3.01 -16.35 -4.01
CA ALA A 174 1.62 -16.38 -3.56
C ALA A 174 1.49 -16.04 -2.07
N GLU A 175 2.37 -16.58 -1.22
CA GLU A 175 2.42 -16.28 0.21
C GLU A 175 2.77 -14.82 0.46
N SER A 176 3.83 -14.32 -0.19
CA SER A 176 4.25 -12.91 -0.12
C SER A 176 3.15 -11.95 -0.60
N ALA A 177 2.45 -12.30 -1.69
CA ALA A 177 1.31 -11.51 -2.16
C ALA A 177 0.13 -11.52 -1.17
N THR A 178 -0.06 -12.61 -0.44
CA THR A 178 -1.14 -12.73 0.56
C THR A 178 -0.83 -11.89 1.80
N GLU A 179 0.40 -11.93 2.32
CA GLU A 179 0.84 -11.10 3.44
C GLU A 179 0.75 -9.61 3.11
N GLU A 180 1.18 -9.23 1.90
CA GLU A 180 1.12 -7.85 1.43
C GLU A 180 -0.33 -7.34 1.32
N ARG A 181 -1.24 -8.16 0.78
CA ARG A 181 -2.67 -7.83 0.70
C ARG A 181 -3.29 -7.65 2.09
N ALA A 182 -2.88 -8.45 3.09
CA ALA A 182 -3.38 -8.32 4.45
C ALA A 182 -2.94 -7.00 5.11
N LEU A 183 -1.69 -6.60 4.90
CA LEU A 183 -1.15 -5.32 5.39
C LEU A 183 -1.84 -4.13 4.70
N LEU A 184 -1.99 -4.17 3.37
CA LEU A 184 -2.73 -3.16 2.61
C LEU A 184 -4.18 -3.04 3.06
N SER A 185 -4.87 -4.17 3.28
CA SER A 185 -6.24 -4.17 3.84
C SER A 185 -6.30 -3.46 5.19
N THR A 186 -5.31 -3.69 6.05
CA THR A 186 -5.23 -3.03 7.36
C THR A 186 -5.00 -1.52 7.22
N LEU A 187 -4.11 -1.11 6.32
CA LEU A 187 -3.82 0.30 6.05
C LEU A 187 -5.06 1.03 5.50
N TYR A 188 -5.78 0.41 4.56
CA TYR A 188 -7.04 0.96 4.03
C TYR A 188 -8.15 1.02 5.08
N LYS A 189 -8.25 0.02 5.98
CA LYS A 189 -9.20 0.07 7.10
C LYS A 189 -8.91 1.24 8.04
N LEU A 190 -7.63 1.51 8.34
CA LEU A 190 -7.20 2.66 9.13
C LEU A 190 -7.49 3.98 8.42
N LEU A 191 -7.21 4.07 7.12
CA LEU A 191 -7.54 5.26 6.33
C LEU A 191 -9.05 5.53 6.34
N MET A 192 -9.86 4.49 6.14
CA MET A 192 -11.32 4.59 6.11
C MET A 192 -11.89 4.98 7.48
N SER A 193 -11.39 4.39 8.57
CA SER A 193 -11.82 4.76 9.93
C SER A 193 -11.47 6.22 10.25
N LEU A 194 -10.34 6.70 9.76
CA LEU A 194 -9.90 8.08 9.93
C LEU A 194 -10.73 9.06 9.11
N LEU A 195 -11.10 8.72 7.87
CA LEU A 195 -12.04 9.50 7.04
C LEU A 195 -13.41 9.61 7.70
N ILE A 196 -13.94 8.52 8.25
CA ILE A 196 -15.19 8.51 9.01
C ILE A 196 -15.06 9.39 10.26
N GLY A 197 -13.97 9.24 11.02
CA GLY A 197 -13.69 10.05 12.21
C GLY A 197 -13.63 11.55 11.90
N MET A 198 -12.96 11.95 10.82
CA MET A 198 -12.94 13.34 10.36
C MET A 198 -14.32 13.85 9.96
N SER A 199 -15.08 13.05 9.21
CA SER A 199 -16.43 13.43 8.79
C SER A 199 -17.34 13.66 10.00
N LEU A 200 -17.24 12.80 11.02
CA LEU A 200 -17.99 12.95 12.26
C LEU A 200 -17.54 14.18 13.07
N ALA A 201 -16.22 14.44 13.14
CA ALA A 201 -15.71 15.63 13.82
C ALA A 201 -16.22 16.92 13.18
N VAL A 202 -16.20 17.01 11.84
CA VAL A 202 -16.75 18.16 11.09
C VAL A 202 -18.25 18.31 11.34
N LEU A 203 -19.01 17.21 11.32
CA LEU A 203 -20.45 17.24 11.62
C LEU A 203 -20.72 17.77 13.04
N LEU A 204 -19.95 17.34 14.03
CA LEU A 204 -20.06 17.83 15.40
C LEU A 204 -19.75 19.33 15.48
N VAL A 205 -18.68 19.82 14.81
CA VAL A 205 -18.39 21.26 14.73
C VAL A 205 -19.59 22.03 14.19
N ILE A 206 -20.21 21.56 13.10
CA ILE A 206 -21.36 22.22 12.49
C ILE A 206 -22.54 22.26 13.46
N ILE A 207 -22.86 21.15 14.12
CA ILE A 207 -23.96 21.09 15.11
C ILE A 207 -23.70 22.07 16.27
N PHE A 208 -22.47 22.11 16.80
CA PHE A 208 -22.11 23.03 17.87
C PHE A 208 -22.20 24.49 17.43
N LEU A 209 -21.72 24.83 16.23
CA LEU A 209 -21.82 26.18 15.69
C LEU A 209 -23.29 26.62 15.55
N VAL A 210 -24.16 25.75 15.04
CA VAL A 210 -25.59 26.05 14.90
C VAL A 210 -26.27 26.23 16.24
N ARG A 211 -25.96 25.38 17.24
CA ARG A 211 -26.51 25.53 18.59
C ARG A 211 -26.04 26.83 19.26
N GLU A 212 -24.75 27.13 19.18
CA GLU A 212 -24.18 28.37 19.72
C GLU A 212 -24.82 29.61 19.08
N MET A 213 -25.01 29.61 17.75
CA MET A 213 -25.69 30.71 17.07
C MET A 213 -27.12 30.90 17.59
N ARG A 214 -27.85 29.82 17.85
CA ARG A 214 -29.21 29.87 18.42
C ARG A 214 -29.23 30.36 19.86
N GLU A 215 -28.32 29.87 20.71
CA GLU A 215 -28.21 30.27 22.12
C GLU A 215 -27.78 31.73 22.27
N SER A 216 -26.79 32.17 21.48
CA SER A 216 -26.39 33.59 21.41
C SER A 216 -27.54 34.49 20.93
N ALA A 217 -28.33 34.04 19.95
CA ALA A 217 -29.50 34.79 19.49
C ALA A 217 -30.59 34.89 20.59
N ALA A 218 -30.78 33.85 21.39
CA ALA A 218 -31.72 33.85 22.51
C ALA A 218 -31.26 34.78 23.64
N ALA A 219 -29.99 34.70 24.04
CA ALA A 219 -29.42 35.53 25.11
C ALA A 219 -29.45 37.03 24.77
N ARG A 220 -29.24 37.40 23.49
CA ARG A 220 -29.37 38.80 23.04
C ARG A 220 -30.79 39.34 23.19
N ARG A 221 -31.81 38.52 22.84
CA ARG A 221 -33.22 38.91 22.97
C ARG A 221 -33.62 39.12 24.43
N GLU A 222 -33.16 38.25 25.32
CA GLU A 222 -33.42 38.36 26.75
C GLU A 222 -32.78 39.63 27.34
N GLN A 223 -31.54 39.95 26.92
CA GLN A 223 -30.86 41.17 27.35
C GLN A 223 -31.55 42.45 26.85
N GLU A 224 -32.06 42.45 25.62
CA GLU A 224 -32.86 43.55 25.08
C GLU A 224 -34.16 43.76 25.85
N GLN A 225 -34.84 42.67 26.24
CA GLN A 225 -36.07 42.74 27.04
C GLN A 225 -35.80 43.30 28.44
N LEU A 226 -34.74 42.83 29.11
CA LEU A 226 -34.37 43.30 30.45
C LEU A 226 -33.98 44.78 30.43
N SER A 227 -33.26 45.22 29.38
CA SER A 227 -32.90 46.62 29.20
C SER A 227 -34.14 47.50 29.00
N LYS A 228 -35.15 47.03 28.26
CA LYS A 228 -36.42 47.75 28.11
C LYS A 228 -37.17 47.86 29.44
N GLN A 229 -37.23 46.78 30.22
CA GLN A 229 -37.87 46.80 31.54
C GLN A 229 -37.20 47.79 32.49
N LEU A 230 -35.87 47.76 32.60
CA LEU A 230 -35.14 48.71 33.45
C LEU A 230 -35.37 50.17 33.02
N GLN A 231 -35.47 50.44 31.72
CA GLN A 231 -35.74 51.78 31.22
C GLN A 231 -37.16 52.26 31.58
N VAL A 232 -38.14 51.36 31.55
CA VAL A 232 -39.51 51.65 32.00
C VAL A 232 -39.56 51.88 33.51
N THR A 233 -38.94 51.01 34.31
CA THR A 233 -38.89 51.15 35.76
C THR A 233 -38.16 52.42 36.19
N ALA A 234 -37.05 52.77 35.51
CA ALA A 234 -36.34 54.02 35.76
C ALA A 234 -37.21 55.25 35.46
N LYS A 235 -37.94 55.25 34.33
CA LYS A 235 -38.89 56.33 34.01
C LYS A 235 -40.02 56.44 35.04
N GLN A 236 -40.56 55.32 35.50
CA GLN A 236 -41.60 55.30 36.53
C GLN A 236 -41.09 55.81 37.87
N ALA A 237 -39.89 55.40 38.29
CA ALA A 237 -39.26 55.90 39.51
C ALA A 237 -38.97 57.40 39.44
N GLN A 238 -38.53 57.89 38.28
CA GLN A 238 -38.27 59.32 38.06
C GLN A 238 -39.57 60.13 38.06
N ALA A 239 -40.64 59.65 37.43
CA ALA A 239 -41.96 60.27 37.47
C ALA A 239 -42.56 60.28 38.88
N ALA A 240 -42.40 59.18 39.64
CA ALA A 240 -42.84 59.10 41.03
C ALA A 240 -42.07 60.08 41.94
N ASN A 241 -40.76 60.23 41.74
CA ASN A 241 -39.97 61.23 42.45
C ASN A 241 -40.37 62.67 42.08
N HIS A 242 -40.66 62.93 40.80
CA HIS A 242 -41.13 64.24 40.35
C HIS A 242 -42.48 64.58 40.99
N ALA A 243 -43.45 63.68 40.92
CA ALA A 243 -44.77 63.86 41.53
C ALA A 243 -44.70 64.04 43.05
N LYS A 244 -43.79 63.34 43.73
CA LYS A 244 -43.56 63.51 45.17
C LYS A 244 -42.92 64.85 45.51
N SER A 245 -42.06 65.37 44.62
CA SER A 245 -41.44 66.68 44.78
C SER A 245 -42.47 67.80 44.54
N ASP A 246 -43.34 67.65 43.54
CA ASP A 246 -44.44 68.58 43.27
C ASP A 246 -45.50 68.60 44.39
N PHE A 247 -45.68 67.50 45.11
CA PHE A 247 -46.59 67.43 46.27
C PHE A 247 -46.02 68.07 47.55
N LEU A 248 -44.68 68.16 47.66
CA LEU A 248 -43.99 68.69 48.84
C LEU A 248 -43.52 70.15 48.69
N ALA A 249 -43.73 70.75 47.51
CA ALA A 249 -43.49 72.16 47.22
C ALA A 249 -44.78 72.97 47.35
#